data_AF-A0A3P7LWY8-F1
#
_entry.id   AF-A0A3P7LWY8-F1
#
_cell.length_a   1.000
_cell.length_b   1.000
_cell.length_c   1.000
_cell.angle_alpha   90.00
_cell.angle_beta   90.00
_cell.angle_gamma   90.00
#
_symmetry.space_group_name_H-M   'P 1'
#
loop_
_entity.id
_entity.type
_entity.pdbx_description
1 polymer ?
#
loop_
_entity_poly.entity_id
_entity_poly.type
_entity_poly.pdbx_seq_one_letter_code
_entity_poly.pdbx_strand_id
1 'polypeptide(L)' 'MDSMISGLESVAAYLDDTIITGRTYEEHRQNLKALFKRIKDYGFHVMLEKCDFLMPEMYN' A
#
# COMPACT_ATOMS: atom_id res chain seq x y z
N MET A 1 -1.86 -6.53 -10.14
CA MET A 1 -1.64 -5.97 -8.79
C MET A 1 -2.02 -6.99 -7.71
N ASP A 2 -3.14 -7.70 -7.88
CA ASP A 2 -3.67 -8.71 -6.96
C ASP A 2 -2.66 -9.78 -6.51
N SER A 3 -1.94 -10.42 -7.44
CA SER A 3 -0.95 -11.43 -7.09
C SER A 3 0.22 -10.87 -6.27
N MET A 4 0.55 -9.59 -6.45
CA MET A 4 1.58 -8.92 -5.65
C MET A 4 1.05 -8.69 -4.24
N ILE A 5 -0.13 -8.09 -4.08
CA ILE A 5 -0.68 -7.76 -2.76
C ILE A 5 -1.28 -8.96 -2.02
N SER A 6 -1.45 -10.10 -2.69
CA SER A 6 -1.97 -11.32 -2.09
C SER A 6 -1.20 -11.70 -0.82
N GLY A 7 -1.95 -11.93 0.26
CA GLY A 7 -1.44 -12.26 1.59
C GLY A 7 -1.04 -11.06 2.45
N LEU A 8 -1.14 -9.83 1.96
CA LEU A 8 -0.96 -8.63 2.77
C LEU A 8 -2.28 -8.28 3.48
N GLU A 9 -2.24 -8.10 4.80
CA GLU A 9 -3.39 -7.60 5.55
C GLU A 9 -3.59 -6.11 5.31
N SER A 10 -4.85 -5.69 5.26
CA SER A 10 -5.25 -4.27 5.17
C SER A 10 -4.67 -3.53 3.94
N VAL A 11 -4.41 -4.28 2.87
CA VAL A 11 -4.01 -3.76 1.55
C VAL A 11 -5.05 -4.18 0.52
N ALA A 12 -5.52 -3.23 -0.29
CA ALA A 12 -6.43 -3.47 -1.40
C ALA A 12 -5.89 -2.84 -2.68
N ALA A 13 -6.14 -3.46 -3.82
CA ALA A 13 -5.89 -2.87 -5.12
C ALA A 13 -7.23 -2.41 -5.71
N TYR A 14 -7.27 -1.18 -6.22
CA TYR A 14 -8.39 -0.64 -6.97
C TYR A 14 -7.86 -0.04 -8.28
N LEU A 15 -8.11 -0.72 -9.39
CA LEU A 15 -7.54 -0.38 -10.70
C LEU A 15 -6.00 -0.29 -10.63
N ASP A 16 -5.44 0.91 -10.80
CA ASP A 16 -4.01 1.19 -10.81
C ASP A 16 -3.48 1.65 -9.42
N ASP A 17 -4.37 1.84 -8.45
CA ASP A 17 -4.02 2.34 -7.12
C ASP A 17 -4.00 1.20 -6.10
N THR A 18 -3.03 1.28 -5.17
CA THR A 18 -3.00 0.41 -4.00
C THR A 18 -3.31 1.22 -2.75
N ILE A 19 -4.36 0.82 -2.05
CA ILE A 19 -4.80 1.40 -0.79
C ILE A 19 -4.24 0.57 0.35
N ILE A 20 -3.67 1.24 1.34
CA ILE A 20 -3.16 0.62 2.57
C ILE A 20 -3.84 1.28 3.76
N THR A 21 -4.34 0.47 4.69
CA THR A 21 -4.97 0.96 5.92
C THR A 21 -4.35 0.29 7.15
N GLY A 22 -4.66 0.83 8.33
CA GLY A 22 -4.25 0.27 9.63
C GLY A 22 -5.05 0.96 10.74
N ARG A 23 -5.33 0.25 11.84
CA ARG A 23 -6.10 0.80 12.97
C ARG A 23 -5.25 1.73 13.83
N THR A 24 -3.93 1.55 13.80
CA THR A 24 -2.94 2.42 14.44
C THR A 24 -1.91 2.90 13.44
N TYR A 25 -1.18 3.95 13.81
CA TYR A 25 -0.05 4.45 13.03
C TYR A 25 1.01 3.36 12.82
N GLU A 26 1.32 2.58 13.86
CA GLU A 26 2.29 1.49 13.82
C GLU A 26 1.87 0.39 12.85
N GLU A 27 0.60 -0.03 12.90
CA GLU A 27 0.03 -1.04 12.01
C GLU A 27 0.09 -0.56 10.56
N HIS A 28 -0.39 0.68 10.30
CA HIS A 28 -0.34 1.27 8.97
C HIS A 28 1.10 1.35 8.42
N ARG A 29 2.07 1.75 9.26
CA ARG A 29 3.49 1.80 8.90
C ARG A 29 4.07 0.41 8.60
N GLN A 30 3.67 -0.63 9.32
CA GLN A 30 4.08 -2.00 9.06
C GLN A 30 3.51 -2.50 7.72
N ASN A 31 2.24 -2.25 7.45
CA ASN A 31 1.57 -2.62 6.21
C ASN A 31 2.22 -1.91 4.99
N LEU A 32 2.53 -0.62 5.12
CA LEU A 32 3.24 0.15 4.10
C LEU A 32 4.61 -0.47 3.78
N LYS A 33 5.39 -0.84 4.80
CA LYS A 33 6.69 -1.51 4.61
C LYS A 33 6.55 -2.86 3.91
N ALA A 34 5.55 -3.65 4.27
CA ALA A 34 5.29 -4.95 3.65
C ALA A 34 4.94 -4.80 2.17
N LEU A 35 4.05 -3.85 1.82
CA LEU A 35 3.72 -3.55 0.43
C LEU A 35 4.96 -3.12 -0.36
N PHE A 36 5.74 -2.17 0.15
CA PHE A 36 6.93 -1.68 -0.55
C PHE A 36 7.98 -2.78 -0.78
N LYS A 37 8.14 -3.69 0.18
CA LYS A 37 8.97 -4.88 -0.03
C LYS A 37 8.46 -5.71 -1.20
N ARG A 38 7.15 -5.94 -1.27
CA ARG A 38 6.50 -6.76 -2.30
C ARG A 38 6.61 -6.13 -3.69
N ILE A 39 6.40 -4.82 -3.78
CA ILE A 39 6.61 -4.03 -4.99
C ILE A 39 8.03 -4.23 -5.52
N LYS A 40 9.03 -4.09 -4.64
CA LYS A 40 10.44 -4.31 -4.98
C LYS A 40 10.71 -5.75 -5.42
N ASP A 41 10.22 -6.75 -4.68
CA ASP A 41 10.45 -8.16 -4.98
C ASP A 41 9.89 -8.58 -6.36
N TYR A 42 8.79 -7.93 -6.81
CA TYR A 42 8.19 -8.16 -8.12
C TYR A 42 8.78 -7.29 -9.24
N GLY A 43 9.69 -6.37 -8.92
CA GLY A 43 10.31 -5.46 -9.88
C GLY A 43 9.44 -4.26 -10.30
N PHE A 44 8.37 -3.97 -9.56
CA PHE A 44 7.55 -2.78 -9.78
C PHE A 44 8.21 -1.53 -9.17
N HIS A 45 7.81 -0.36 -9.66
CA HIS A 45 8.28 0.93 -9.17
C HIS A 45 7.09 1.80 -8.73
N VAL A 46 7.26 2.52 -7.62
CA VAL A 46 6.27 3.46 -7.10
C VAL A 46 6.56 4.86 -7.64
N MET A 47 5.54 5.53 -8.15
CA MET A 47 5.63 6.95 -8.51
C MET A 47 5.27 7.80 -7.28
N LEU A 48 6.28 8.09 -6.44
CA LEU A 48 6.08 8.78 -5.15
C LEU A 48 5.35 10.12 -5.27
N GLU A 49 5.50 10.83 -6.39
CA GLU A 49 4.83 12.11 -6.66
C GLU A 49 3.30 12.00 -6.74
N LYS A 50 2.76 10.78 -6.95
CA LYS A 50 1.32 10.51 -7.01
C LYS A 50 0.80 9.78 -5.78
N CYS A 51 1.64 9.55 -4.76
CA CYS A 51 1.25 8.81 -3.57
C CYS A 51 0.89 9.76 -2.43
N ASP A 52 -0.31 9.58 -1.88
CA ASP A 52 -0.71 10.21 -0.63
C ASP A 52 -0.37 9.30 0.56
N PHE A 53 0.43 9.81 1.49
CA PHE A 53 0.89 9.04 2.66
C PHE A 53 0.34 9.62 3.96
N LEU A 54 0.04 8.74 4.92
CA LEU A 54 -0.38 9.10 6.28
C LEU A 54 -1.61 10.03 6.32
N MET A 55 -2.53 9.83 5.39
CA MET A 55 -3.79 10.55 5.38
C MET A 55 -4.72 10.02 6.49
N PRO A 56 -5.41 10.91 7.23
CA PRO A 56 -6.36 10.48 8.26
C PRO A 56 -7.61 9.80 7.68
N GLU A 57 -7.95 10.13 6.43
CA GLU A 57 -9.05 9.56 5.67
C GLU A 57 -8.72 9.52 4.18
N MET A 58 -9.39 8.66 3.43
CA MET A 58 -9.22 8.58 1.98
C MET A 58 -10.25 9.49 1.31
N TYR A 59 -9.78 10.52 0.61
CA TYR A 59 -10.63 11.35 -0.25
C TYR A 59 -10.82 10.63 -1.59
N ASN A 60 -12.08 10.56 -2.03
CA ASN A 60 -12.50 9.89 -3.26
C ASN A 60 -12.43 10.85 -4.45
#